data_AF-A0AAV2IR16-F1
#
_entry.id   AF-A0AAV2IR16-F1
#
_cell.length_a   1.000
_cell.length_b   1.000
_cell.length_c   1.000
_cell.angle_alpha   90.00
_cell.angle_beta   90.00
_cell.angle_gamma   90.00
#
_symmetry.space_group_name_H-M   'P 1'
#
loop_
_entity.id
_entity.type
_entity.pdbx_description
1 polymer ?
#
loop_
_entity_poly.entity_id
_entity_poly.type
_entity_poly.pdbx_seq_one_letter_code
_entity_poly.pdbx_strand_id
1 'polypeptide(L)' 'MCYRLDYNCAGGVIAMNKHNFRKINGYSNSYWGWGNEDDDFSARIQDSGLLSTRPPAHVGRYKMVRPTKET' A
#
# COMPACT_ATOMS: atom_id res chain seq x y z
N MET A 1 8.44 6.97 4.36
CA MET A 1 7.30 7.84 4.77
C MET A 1 6.75 8.61 3.57
N CYS A 2 5.71 8.05 2.97
CA CYS A 2 5.10 8.53 1.73
C CYS A 2 4.19 9.74 1.97
N TYR A 3 4.73 10.96 1.84
CA TYR A 3 3.97 12.22 2.01
C TYR A 3 3.57 12.90 0.69
N ARG A 4 4.12 12.41 -0.42
CA ARG A 4 3.74 12.77 -1.80
C ARG A 4 3.39 11.46 -2.49
N LEU A 5 2.44 11.48 -3.43
CA LEU A 5 2.03 10.32 -4.24
C LEU A 5 3.17 9.90 -5.18
N ASP A 6 4.28 9.45 -4.61
CA ASP A 6 5.40 8.88 -5.36
C ASP A 6 5.03 7.46 -5.78
N TYR A 7 5.58 7.01 -6.90
CA TYR A 7 5.25 5.72 -7.56
C TYR A 7 5.46 4.48 -6.68
N ASN A 8 6.12 4.64 -5.54
CA ASN A 8 6.64 3.55 -4.71
C ASN A 8 5.86 3.32 -3.42
N CYS A 9 4.63 3.82 -3.29
CA CYS A 9 3.86 3.66 -2.06
C CYS A 9 2.64 2.77 -2.28
N ALA A 10 2.48 1.76 -1.45
CA ALA A 10 1.37 0.82 -1.49
C ALA A 10 0.43 1.00 -0.28
N GLY A 11 0.24 2.24 0.21
CA GLY A 11 -0.67 2.52 1.32
C GLY A 11 -2.11 2.79 0.89
N GLY A 12 -3.05 2.62 1.82
CA GLY A 12 -4.46 2.98 1.65
C GLY A 12 -5.31 1.89 1.00
N VAL A 13 -5.29 1.81 -0.33
CA VAL A 13 -6.05 0.81 -1.10
C VAL A 13 -5.19 0.24 -2.21
N ILE A 14 -5.03 -1.09 -2.21
CA ILE A 14 -4.29 -1.84 -3.22
C ILE A 14 -5.17 -2.97 -3.74
N ALA A 15 -5.03 -3.29 -5.02
CA ALA A 15 -5.51 -4.53 -5.60
C ALA A 15 -4.35 -5.29 -6.22
N MET A 16 -4.25 -6.59 -5.94
CA MET A 16 -3.19 -7.45 -6.47
C MET A 16 -3.73 -8.84 -6.81
N ASN A 17 -3.27 -9.41 -7.93
CA ASN A 17 -3.59 -10.79 -8.27
C ASN A 17 -2.97 -11.75 -7.23
N LYS A 18 -3.70 -12.80 -6.88
CA LYS A 18 -3.27 -13.90 -6.00
C LYS A 18 -1.88 -14.46 -6.37
N HIS A 19 -1.58 -14.58 -7.66
CA HIS A 19 -0.27 -15.05 -8.11
C HIS A 19 0.86 -14.10 -7.70
N ASN A 20 0.68 -12.80 -7.93
CA ASN A 20 1.67 -11.77 -7.57
C ASN A 20 1.84 -11.66 -6.05
N PHE A 21 0.74 -11.76 -5.30
CA PHE A 21 0.79 -11.74 -3.84
C PHE A 21 1.60 -12.91 -3.28
N ARG A 22 1.45 -14.10 -3.86
CA ARG A 22 2.28 -15.26 -3.50
C ARG A 22 3.74 -15.09 -3.91
N LYS A 23 4.00 -14.47 -5.07
CA LYS A 23 5.35 -14.22 -5.58
C LYS A 23 6.17 -13.35 -4.61
N ILE A 24 5.56 -12.36 -3.98
CA ILE A 24 6.22 -11.47 -3.00
C ILE A 24 6.20 -11.99 -1.56
N ASN A 25 5.71 -13.22 -1.36
CA ASN A 25 5.49 -13.81 -0.04
C ASN A 25 4.55 -12.99 0.87
N GLY A 26 3.57 -12.31 0.27
CA GLY A 26 2.58 -11.51 0.99
C GLY A 26 3.16 -10.38 1.86
N TYR A 27 2.40 -10.00 2.87
CA TYR A 27 2.80 -9.04 3.89
C TYR A 27 3.73 -9.66 4.95
N SER A 28 4.53 -8.83 5.59
CA SER A 28 5.33 -9.23 6.74
C SER A 28 4.48 -9.36 8.00
N ASN A 29 4.62 -10.48 8.72
CA ASN A 29 3.93 -10.74 9.98
C ASN A 29 4.64 -10.14 11.21
N SER A 30 5.73 -9.38 11.01
CA SER A 30 6.53 -8.81 12.09
C SER A 30 6.03 -7.45 12.57
N TYR A 31 5.11 -6.82 11.83
CA TYR A 31 4.56 -5.50 12.17
C TYR A 31 3.32 -5.63 13.05
N TRP A 32 3.44 -5.15 14.28
CA TRP A 32 2.35 -5.10 15.27
C TRP A 32 2.32 -3.69 15.87
N GLY A 33 1.51 -2.80 15.29
CA GLY A 33 1.58 -1.36 15.56
C GLY A 33 2.67 -0.69 14.72
N TRP A 34 3.30 0.37 15.24
CA TRP A 34 4.45 1.20 14.75
C TRP A 34 4.60 1.55 13.26
N GLY A 35 3.77 1.04 12.34
CA GLY A 35 3.77 1.35 10.92
C GLY A 35 4.81 0.56 10.11
N ASN A 36 5.17 1.11 8.95
CA ASN A 36 6.14 0.58 7.97
C ASN A 36 5.76 -0.72 7.23
N GLU A 37 4.61 -1.32 7.52
CA GLU A 37 4.07 -2.45 6.75
C GLU A 37 3.93 -2.12 5.26
N ASP A 38 3.29 -0.99 4.94
CA ASP A 38 3.06 -0.56 3.55
C ASP A 38 4.38 -0.25 2.81
N ASP A 39 5.38 0.28 3.51
CA ASP A 39 6.70 0.60 2.96
C ASP A 39 7.49 -0.70 2.67
N ASP A 40 7.45 -1.69 3.58
CA ASP A 40 8.03 -3.05 3.36
C ASP A 40 7.33 -3.76 2.20
N PHE A 41 6.01 -3.71 2.15
CA PHE A 41 5.23 -4.30 1.06
C PHE A 41 5.59 -3.67 -0.29
N SER A 42 5.79 -2.34 -0.32
CA SER A 42 6.22 -1.62 -1.53
C SER A 42 7.62 -1.99 -1.98
N ALA A 43 8.56 -2.22 -1.04
CA ALA A 43 9.90 -2.70 -1.35
C ALA A 43 9.86 -4.11 -1.96
N ARG A 44 9.07 -5.04 -1.39
CA ARG A 44 8.92 -6.40 -1.93
C ARG A 44 8.36 -6.43 -3.36
N ILE A 45 7.42 -5.55 -3.67
CA ILE A 45 6.89 -5.42 -5.04
C ILE A 45 8.02 -5.03 -6.00
N GLN A 46 8.81 -4.01 -5.65
CA GLN A 46 9.94 -3.55 -6.46
C GLN A 46 11.02 -4.63 -6.63
N ASP A 47 11.43 -5.27 -5.53
CA ASP A 47 12.45 -6.32 -5.54
C ASP A 47 12.03 -7.56 -6.34
N SER A 48 10.73 -7.85 -6.41
CA SER A 48 10.19 -8.94 -7.21
C SER A 48 10.04 -8.62 -8.71
N GLY A 49 10.42 -7.41 -9.12
CA GLY A 49 10.30 -6.90 -10.49
C GLY A 49 8.86 -6.66 -10.94
N LEU A 50 7.93 -6.48 -10.00
CA LEU A 50 6.53 -6.15 -10.31
C LEU A 50 6.36 -4.63 -10.42
N LEU A 51 5.46 -4.21 -11.30
CA LEU A 51 5.15 -2.80 -11.51
C LEU A 51 3.89 -2.40 -10.73
N SER A 52 4.01 -1.33 -9.95
CA SER A 52 2.87 -0.66 -9.32
C SER A 52 2.22 0.29 -10.31
N THR A 53 0.93 0.08 -10.59
CA THR A 53 0.14 0.98 -11.44
C THR A 53 -0.85 1.77 -10.59
N ARG A 54 -1.21 2.97 -11.05
CA ARG A 54 -2.21 3.82 -10.40
C ARG A 54 -3.24 4.30 -11.40
N PRO A 55 -4.53 4.40 -11.01
CA PRO A 55 -5.52 5.07 -11.83
C PRO A 55 -5.18 6.57 -11.97
N PRO A 56 -5.67 7.23 -13.03
CA PRO A 56 -5.50 8.66 -13.20
C PRO A 56 -5.97 9.47 -11.98
N ALA A 57 -5.30 10.59 -11.69
CA ALA A 57 -5.53 11.40 -10.49
C ALA A 57 -6.96 11.98 -10.35
N HIS A 58 -7.77 11.98 -11.41
CA HIS A 58 -9.18 12.39 -11.37
C HIS A 58 -10.13 11.24 -11.02
N VAL A 59 -9.72 9.97 -11.26
CA VAL A 59 -10.48 8.76 -10.92
C VAL A 59 -10.09 8.24 -9.54
N GLY A 60 -8.79 8.22 -9.24
CA GLY A 60 -8.22 7.60 -8.02
C GLY A 60 -8.36 8.40 -6.72
N ARG A 61 -9.29 9.36 -6.64
CA ARG A 61 -9.48 10.18 -5.43
C ARG A 61 -10.36 9.43 -4.44
N TYR A 62 -9.92 9.35 -3.19
CA TYR A 62 -10.70 8.76 -2.10
C TYR A 62 -10.70 9.69 -0.88
N LYS A 63 -11.69 9.53 -0.01
CA LYS A 63 -11.87 10.34 1.19
C LYS A 63 -11.77 9.45 2.43
N MET A 64 -10.88 9.82 3.35
CA MET A 64 -10.83 9.20 4.68
C MET A 64 -12.08 9.55 5.46
N VAL A 65 -12.76 8.54 5.99
CA VAL A 65 -13.83 8.74 6.98
C VAL A 65 -13.18 9.18 8.27
N ARG A 66 -13.59 10.34 8.79
CA ARG A 66 -13.06 10.86 10.05
C ARG A 66 -13.74 10.13 11.21
N PRO A 67 -12.98 9.62 12.20
CA PRO A 67 -13.58 9.10 13.42
C PRO A 67 -14.39 10.21 14.10
N THR A 68 -15.64 9.93 14.45
CA THR A 68 -16.38 10.73 15.42
C THR A 68 -15.74 10.49 16.78
N LYS A 69 -15.26 11.55 17.43
CA LYS A 69 -14.84 11.47 18.82
C LYS A 69 -16.11 11.28 19.64
N GLU A 70 -16.33 10.09 20.19
CA GLU A 70 -17.31 9.95 21.27
C GLU A 70 -16.77 10.73 22.46
N THR A 71 -17.59 11.66 22.95
CA THR A 71 -17.26 12.57 24.06
C THR A 71 -17.89 12.04 25.33
#